data_AF-A0A5C7WAN1-F1
#
_entry.id   AF-A0A5C7WAN1-F1
#
_cell.length_a   1.000
_cell.length_b   1.000
_cell.length_c   1.000
_cell.angle_alpha   90.00
_cell.angle_beta   90.00
_cell.angle_gamma   90.00
#
_symmetry.space_group_name_H-M   'P 1'
#
loop_
_entity.id
_entity.type
_entity.pdbx_description
1 polymer ?
#
loop_
_entity_poly.entity_id
_entity_poly.type
_entity_poly.pdbx_seq_one_letter_code
_entity_poly.pdbx_strand_id
1 'polypeptide(L)'
;MDDLKPIDLGVNNSSLSETTTTEETQYMQPKSQKNLITPILLIIGVVGGLFLGYQLAKDKLMMAGGEVPGASKLAQNPESASSVKAGDVFGAADEKTFRDQAEGVLQPGGIEGEGSHHIERGANASQWVYVTSSVVDLDLFIGHQVTVWGETNSGKKAGWLMDVGRLKVQELNAAEINNIEPAE
;
A
#
# COMPACT_ATOMS: atom_id res chain seq x y z
N MET A 1 -14.08 76.64 21.89
CA MET A 1 -15.24 75.91 21.36
C MET A 1 -16.44 76.82 21.51
N ASP A 2 -17.46 76.72 20.66
CA ASP A 2 -18.77 76.26 21.10
C ASP A 2 -19.83 76.39 19.99
N ASP A 3 -20.64 75.32 19.97
CA ASP A 3 -22.08 75.27 19.73
C ASP A 3 -22.69 75.80 18.45
N LEU A 4 -23.33 74.87 17.72
CA LEU A 4 -24.65 75.08 17.09
C LEU A 4 -25.50 73.79 17.11
N LYS A 5 -26.55 73.79 17.95
CA LYS A 5 -28.01 73.97 17.67
C LYS A 5 -28.74 73.22 16.50
N PRO A 6 -30.10 73.08 16.55
CA PRO A 6 -30.84 71.80 16.62
C PRO A 6 -32.08 71.73 15.65
N ILE A 7 -33.14 70.94 15.98
CA ILE A 7 -34.58 70.92 15.50
C ILE A 7 -34.90 69.86 14.39
N ASP A 8 -36.06 69.17 14.24
CA ASP A 8 -37.24 68.74 15.04
C ASP A 8 -38.20 67.85 14.14
N LEU A 9 -39.11 67.07 14.78
CA LEU A 9 -40.37 66.37 14.37
C LEU A 9 -40.46 65.31 13.26
N GLY A 10 -41.06 64.14 13.62
CA GLY A 10 -41.93 63.35 12.72
C GLY A 10 -42.03 61.82 12.96
N VAL A 11 -43.19 61.37 13.45
CA VAL A 11 -43.95 60.10 13.24
C VAL A 11 -43.32 58.83 12.59
N ASN A 12 -43.68 57.67 13.18
CA ASN A 12 -43.86 56.28 12.67
C ASN A 12 -42.96 55.14 13.20
N ASN A 13 -43.65 54.14 13.77
CA ASN A 13 -43.39 52.70 13.95
C ASN A 13 -42.02 52.15 14.39
N SER A 14 -42.07 51.37 15.47
CA SER A 14 -41.59 49.99 15.66
C SER A 14 -40.80 49.76 16.95
N SER A 15 -41.08 48.57 17.53
CA SER A 15 -40.46 47.83 18.65
C SER A 15 -40.17 48.58 19.95
N LEU A 16 -40.53 47.98 21.09
CA LEU A 16 -39.69 48.05 22.28
C LEU A 16 -40.16 47.09 23.39
N SER A 17 -39.15 46.56 24.09
CA SER A 17 -39.11 46.37 25.56
C SER A 17 -39.97 45.27 26.17
N GLU A 18 -39.59 44.64 27.28
CA GLU A 18 -38.32 44.37 27.96
C GLU A 18 -38.73 43.50 29.16
N THR A 19 -37.83 42.62 29.56
CA THR A 19 -37.59 42.04 30.89
C THR A 19 -38.49 42.51 32.05
N THR A 20 -39.12 41.58 32.77
CA THR A 20 -39.35 41.66 34.22
C THR A 20 -39.56 40.26 34.82
N THR A 21 -38.77 39.97 35.85
CA THR A 21 -38.97 38.88 36.82
C THR A 21 -40.00 39.33 37.86
N THR A 22 -41.09 38.59 38.04
CA THR A 22 -41.91 38.61 39.27
C THR A 22 -42.40 37.20 39.56
N GLU A 23 -42.14 36.75 40.78
CA GLU A 23 -42.52 35.47 41.35
C GLU A 23 -44.04 35.34 41.51
N GLU A 24 -44.61 34.23 41.04
CA GLU A 24 -45.85 33.70 41.61
C GLU A 24 -45.68 32.21 41.90
N THR A 25 -45.86 31.90 43.19
CA THR A 25 -45.88 30.59 43.82
C THR A 25 -46.80 29.60 43.12
N GLN A 26 -46.33 28.38 42.84
CA GLN A 26 -47.15 27.15 42.93
C GLN A 26 -46.27 25.93 43.26
N TYR A 27 -46.60 25.28 44.37
CA TYR A 27 -46.07 24.00 44.84
C TYR A 27 -46.31 22.89 43.81
N MET A 28 -45.32 22.03 43.50
CA MET A 28 -45.53 20.58 43.31
C MET A 28 -44.23 19.76 43.04
N GLN A 29 -43.96 18.85 43.98
CA GLN A 29 -43.25 17.55 43.91
C GLN A 29 -41.73 17.46 43.67
N PRO A 30 -40.98 16.69 44.50
CA PRO A 30 -39.58 16.37 44.23
C PRO A 30 -39.52 15.27 43.15
N LYS A 31 -39.50 15.66 41.88
CA LYS A 31 -39.17 14.72 40.81
C LYS A 31 -37.65 14.64 40.69
N SER A 32 -37.08 13.61 41.30
CA SER A 32 -35.71 13.13 41.07
C SER A 32 -35.47 13.05 39.55
N GLN A 33 -34.83 14.08 39.00
CA GLN A 33 -34.33 14.04 37.64
C GLN A 33 -33.14 13.10 37.66
N LYS A 34 -33.37 11.86 37.24
CA LYS A 34 -32.29 10.93 36.95
C LYS A 34 -31.43 11.58 35.87
N ASN A 35 -30.22 12.02 36.22
CA ASN A 35 -29.26 12.60 35.30
C ASN A 35 -28.81 11.51 34.32
N LEU A 36 -29.60 11.27 33.27
CA LEU A 36 -29.33 10.25 32.26
C LEU A 36 -28.10 10.61 31.41
N ILE A 37 -27.63 11.84 31.50
CA ILE A 37 -26.43 12.34 30.83
C ILE A 37 -25.18 11.62 31.35
N THR A 38 -25.10 11.33 32.66
CA THR A 38 -23.94 10.67 33.27
C THR A 38 -23.70 9.23 32.77
N PRO A 39 -24.70 8.32 32.72
CA PRO A 39 -24.49 6.99 32.14
C PRO A 39 -24.27 7.03 30.62
N ILE A 40 -24.87 7.97 29.89
CA ILE A 40 -24.66 8.12 28.45
C ILE A 40 -23.21 8.52 28.14
N LEU A 41 -22.64 9.46 28.91
CA LEU A 41 -21.27 9.93 28.71
C LEU A 41 -20.24 8.83 29.03
N LEU A 42 -20.55 7.98 30.01
CA LEU A 42 -19.74 6.80 30.34
C LEU A 42 -19.76 5.76 29.22
N ILE A 43 -20.93 5.48 28.64
CA ILE A 43 -21.09 4.55 27.51
C ILE A 43 -20.36 5.07 26.27
N ILE A 44 -20.47 6.37 25.97
CA ILE A 44 -19.75 7.00 24.86
C ILE A 44 -18.23 6.93 25.07
N GLY A 45 -17.75 7.14 26.30
CA GLY A 45 -16.33 7.00 26.63
C GLY A 45 -15.80 5.58 26.41
N VAL A 46 -16.57 4.56 26.81
CA VAL A 46 -16.20 3.15 26.61
C VAL A 46 -16.24 2.77 25.13
N VAL A 47 -17.31 3.12 24.40
CA VAL A 47 -17.43 2.80 22.97
C VAL A 47 -16.38 3.57 22.15
N GLY A 48 -16.15 4.84 22.46
CA GLY A 48 -15.11 5.66 21.85
C GLY A 48 -13.71 5.10 22.12
N GLY A 49 -13.42 4.69 23.35
CA GLY A 49 -12.15 4.06 23.71
C GLY A 49 -11.91 2.72 23.00
N LEU A 50 -12.95 1.89 22.86
CA LEU A 50 -12.87 0.64 22.09
C LEU A 50 -12.67 0.90 20.60
N PHE A 51 -13.37 1.89 20.03
CA PHE A 51 -13.23 2.26 18.63
C PHE A 51 -11.83 2.81 18.31
N LEU A 52 -11.35 3.77 19.10
CA LEU A 52 -10.03 4.39 18.92
C LEU A 52 -8.91 3.39 19.23
N GLY A 53 -9.07 2.58 20.27
CA GLY A 53 -8.13 1.51 20.63
C GLY A 53 -8.04 0.43 19.56
N TYR A 54 -9.17 0.03 18.96
CA TYR A 54 -9.19 -0.92 17.85
C TYR A 54 -8.53 -0.34 16.59
N GLN A 55 -8.78 0.94 16.29
CA GLN A 55 -8.19 1.54 15.11
C GLN A 55 -6.68 1.77 15.26
N LEU A 56 -6.22 2.22 16.42
CA LEU A 56 -4.80 2.32 16.73
C LEU A 56 -4.11 0.95 16.78
N ALA A 57 -4.79 -0.10 17.27
CA ALA A 57 -4.27 -1.46 17.26
C ALA A 57 -4.13 -2.02 15.83
N LYS A 58 -5.06 -1.70 14.93
CA LYS A 58 -4.94 -2.02 13.50
C LYS A 58 -3.74 -1.30 12.88
N ASP A 59 -3.60 -0.01 13.12
CA ASP A 59 -2.50 0.78 12.54
C ASP A 59 -1.14 0.34 13.11
N LYS A 60 -1.08 -0.02 14.40
CA LYS A 60 0.12 -0.59 15.03
C LYS A 60 0.41 -2.03 14.58
N LEU A 61 -0.61 -2.81 14.21
CA LEU A 61 -0.44 -4.12 13.59
C LEU A 61 0.06 -4.00 12.14
N MET A 62 -0.41 -2.97 11.40
CA MET A 62 0.10 -2.61 10.08
C MET A 62 1.54 -2.07 10.14
N MET A 63 1.90 -1.32 11.19
CA MET A 63 3.29 -0.89 11.45
C MET A 63 4.19 -2.00 12.01
N ALA A 64 3.64 -2.95 12.79
CA ALA A 64 4.37 -4.16 13.21
C ALA A 64 4.54 -5.18 12.07
N GLY A 65 3.71 -5.06 11.03
CA GLY A 65 3.84 -5.73 9.73
C GLY A 65 4.68 -4.94 8.70
N GLY A 66 5.59 -4.07 9.18
CA GLY A 66 6.77 -3.59 8.45
C GLY A 66 6.52 -3.12 7.02
N GLU A 67 5.73 -2.07 6.83
CA GLU A 67 5.77 -1.30 5.58
C GLU A 67 6.79 -0.18 5.73
N VAL A 68 8.05 -0.50 5.44
CA VAL A 68 9.07 0.51 5.17
C VAL A 68 8.77 1.04 3.77
N PRO A 69 8.60 2.35 3.55
CA PRO A 69 8.47 2.90 2.21
C PRO A 69 9.74 2.55 1.41
N GLY A 70 9.63 1.63 0.44
CA GLY A 70 10.75 1.11 -0.34
C GLY A 70 11.18 -0.33 -0.03
N ALA A 71 10.70 -0.94 1.07
CA ALA A 71 10.80 -2.38 1.26
C ALA A 71 9.63 -3.03 0.52
N SER A 72 9.89 -3.55 -0.68
CA SER A 72 8.90 -4.38 -1.38
C SER A 72 8.61 -5.60 -0.51
N LYS A 73 7.39 -5.70 0.02
CA LYS A 73 6.96 -6.89 0.77
C LYS A 73 7.14 -8.09 -0.16
N LEU A 74 7.93 -9.06 0.29
CA LEU A 74 8.06 -10.32 -0.42
C LEU A 74 6.68 -10.97 -0.50
N ALA A 75 6.19 -11.16 -1.71
CA ALA A 75 5.01 -11.95 -1.97
C ALA A 75 5.28 -13.40 -1.59
N GLN A 76 4.27 -14.08 -1.04
CA GLN A 76 4.34 -15.53 -0.83
C GLN A 76 4.53 -16.21 -2.18
N ASN A 77 5.30 -17.31 -2.20
CA ASN A 77 5.58 -18.02 -3.44
C ASN A 77 4.26 -18.40 -4.13
N PRO A 78 4.08 -18.08 -5.42
CA PRO A 78 2.80 -18.25 -6.08
C PRO A 78 2.47 -19.74 -6.18
N GLU A 79 1.20 -20.10 -5.96
CA GLU A 79 0.73 -21.49 -6.13
C GLU A 79 0.45 -21.82 -7.60
N SER A 80 0.32 -20.80 -8.46
CA SER A 80 0.05 -20.94 -9.90
C SER A 80 0.48 -19.69 -10.67
N ALA A 81 0.88 -19.86 -11.94
CA ALA A 81 1.26 -18.76 -12.84
C ALA A 81 0.15 -17.68 -12.97
N SER A 82 -1.13 -18.06 -12.88
CA SER A 82 -2.26 -17.13 -12.96
C SER A 82 -2.41 -16.19 -11.75
N SER A 83 -1.72 -16.48 -10.64
CA SER A 83 -1.77 -15.66 -9.43
C SER A 83 -0.72 -14.54 -9.40
N VAL A 84 0.23 -14.56 -10.35
CA VAL A 84 1.36 -13.63 -10.43
C VAL A 84 0.90 -12.26 -10.96
N LYS A 85 1.34 -11.18 -10.31
CA LYS A 85 1.07 -9.80 -10.76
C LYS A 85 2.34 -9.04 -11.07
N ALA A 86 2.22 -8.11 -12.02
CA ALA A 86 3.28 -7.13 -12.28
C ALA A 86 3.55 -6.30 -11.01
N GLY A 87 4.82 -6.15 -10.67
CA GLY A 87 5.29 -5.47 -9.46
C GLY A 87 5.54 -6.39 -8.27
N ASP A 88 5.06 -7.64 -8.30
CA ASP A 88 5.30 -8.59 -7.21
C ASP A 88 6.78 -8.98 -7.14
N VAL A 89 7.27 -9.17 -5.91
CA VAL A 89 8.64 -9.57 -5.62
C VAL A 89 8.62 -10.86 -4.82
N PHE A 90 9.32 -11.88 -5.31
CA PHE A 90 9.39 -13.22 -4.71
C PHE A 90 10.84 -13.57 -4.33
N GLY A 91 11.00 -14.53 -3.43
CA GLY A 91 12.30 -15.04 -3.00
C GLY A 91 12.80 -14.45 -1.69
N ALA A 92 14.13 -14.30 -1.56
CA ALA A 92 14.81 -13.90 -0.34
C ALA A 92 15.13 -12.39 -0.31
N ALA A 93 14.96 -11.78 0.86
CA ALA A 93 15.29 -10.36 1.12
C ALA A 93 16.80 -10.10 1.31
N ASP A 94 17.65 -11.11 1.13
CA ASP A 94 19.10 -10.96 1.31
C ASP A 94 19.77 -10.27 0.11
N GLU A 95 19.77 -8.93 0.13
CA GLU A 95 20.42 -8.09 -0.89
C GLU A 95 21.94 -8.19 -0.88
N LYS A 96 22.53 -8.67 0.22
CA LYS A 96 23.98 -8.72 0.36
C LYS A 96 24.57 -9.95 -0.30
N THR A 97 23.82 -11.03 -0.39
CA THR A 97 24.24 -12.23 -1.13
C THR A 97 23.89 -12.08 -2.60
N PHE A 98 22.67 -11.63 -2.89
CA PHE A 98 22.17 -11.47 -4.25
C PHE A 98 22.41 -10.05 -4.78
N ARG A 99 23.68 -9.72 -5.07
CA ARG A 99 24.11 -8.36 -5.46
C ARG A 99 23.99 -8.09 -6.95
N ASP A 100 24.09 -9.13 -7.76
CA ASP A 100 24.04 -9.00 -9.22
C ASP A 100 22.59 -8.97 -9.66
N GLN A 101 22.32 -8.23 -10.73
CA GLN A 101 20.98 -8.10 -11.29
C GLN A 101 20.98 -8.33 -12.79
N ALA A 102 19.93 -8.99 -13.27
CA ALA A 102 19.65 -9.12 -14.69
C ALA A 102 18.16 -8.87 -14.95
N GLU A 103 17.88 -8.24 -16.08
CA GLU A 103 16.52 -7.97 -16.53
C GLU A 103 16.33 -8.47 -17.95
N GLY A 104 15.19 -9.11 -18.21
CA GLY A 104 14.79 -9.57 -19.54
C GLY A 104 13.61 -10.51 -19.47
N VAL A 105 13.35 -11.23 -20.56
CA VAL A 105 12.27 -12.22 -20.63
C VAL A 105 12.79 -13.56 -20.13
N LEU A 106 12.12 -14.14 -19.14
CA LEU A 106 12.50 -15.45 -18.62
C LEU A 106 12.01 -16.55 -19.57
N GLN A 107 12.92 -17.45 -19.97
CA GLN A 107 12.65 -18.57 -20.84
C GLN A 107 13.20 -19.88 -20.23
N PRO A 108 12.57 -21.03 -20.52
CA PRO A 108 13.03 -22.31 -20.04
C PRO A 108 14.31 -22.75 -20.75
N GLY A 109 15.15 -23.51 -20.05
CA GLY A 109 16.33 -24.15 -20.62
C GLY A 109 17.64 -23.49 -20.24
N GLY A 110 18.67 -24.31 -20.07
CA GLY A 110 20.06 -23.92 -19.83
C GLY A 110 20.95 -24.09 -21.07
N ILE A 111 22.26 -23.95 -20.88
CA ILE A 111 23.28 -24.21 -21.91
C ILE A 111 24.18 -25.36 -21.51
N GLU A 112 24.22 -26.42 -22.32
CA GLU A 112 25.11 -27.58 -22.13
C GLU A 112 25.10 -28.18 -20.71
N GLY A 113 23.94 -28.15 -20.03
CA GLY A 113 23.78 -28.64 -18.65
C GLY A 113 24.07 -27.61 -17.55
N GLU A 114 24.34 -26.35 -17.90
CA GLU A 114 24.46 -25.23 -16.96
C GLU A 114 23.22 -24.34 -16.99
N GLY A 115 22.72 -23.99 -15.80
CA GLY A 115 21.47 -23.26 -15.65
C GLY A 115 20.24 -24.13 -15.91
N SER A 116 19.14 -23.79 -15.26
CA SER A 116 17.82 -24.40 -15.52
C SER A 116 17.01 -23.61 -16.55
N HIS A 117 17.26 -22.30 -16.57
CA HIS A 117 16.51 -21.28 -17.29
C HIS A 117 17.50 -20.26 -17.85
N HIS A 118 17.01 -19.38 -18.72
CA HIS A 118 17.78 -18.25 -19.17
C HIS A 118 16.92 -17.00 -19.29
N ILE A 119 17.56 -15.86 -19.19
CA ILE A 119 16.95 -14.55 -19.39
C ILE A 119 17.43 -14.04 -20.72
N GLU A 120 16.48 -13.87 -21.64
CA GLU A 120 16.73 -13.30 -22.94
C GLU A 120 16.89 -11.79 -22.82
N ARG A 121 18.10 -11.32 -23.16
CA ARG A 121 18.46 -9.91 -23.16
C ARG A 121 18.81 -9.51 -24.59
N GLY A 122 17.87 -8.88 -25.27
CA GLY A 122 18.03 -8.55 -26.68
C GLY A 122 18.00 -9.79 -27.59
N ALA A 123 18.36 -9.60 -28.86
CA ALA A 123 18.12 -10.60 -29.90
C ALA A 123 19.15 -11.74 -29.97
N ASN A 124 20.31 -11.63 -29.30
CA ASN A 124 21.42 -12.56 -29.47
C ASN A 124 21.68 -13.41 -28.22
N ALA A 125 21.91 -14.71 -28.42
CA ALA A 125 22.19 -15.67 -27.34
C ALA A 125 23.47 -15.38 -26.54
N SER A 126 24.40 -14.59 -27.08
CA SER A 126 25.61 -14.16 -26.38
C SER A 126 25.34 -13.18 -25.23
N GLN A 127 24.15 -12.58 -25.21
CA GLN A 127 23.73 -11.63 -24.18
C GLN A 127 22.83 -12.27 -23.12
N TRP A 128 22.45 -13.53 -23.31
CA TRP A 128 21.57 -14.25 -22.39
C TRP A 128 22.26 -14.55 -21.08
N VAL A 129 21.48 -14.52 -20.00
CA VAL A 129 21.95 -14.85 -18.66
C VAL A 129 21.33 -16.18 -18.27
N TYR A 130 22.16 -17.19 -18.05
CA TYR A 130 21.71 -18.50 -17.61
C TYR A 130 21.52 -18.46 -16.09
N VAL A 131 20.35 -18.91 -15.64
CA VAL A 131 19.95 -18.81 -14.25
C VAL A 131 19.53 -20.16 -13.67
N THR A 132 19.84 -20.33 -12.40
CA THR A 132 19.31 -21.40 -11.56
C THR A 132 18.70 -20.74 -10.32
N SER A 133 17.67 -21.35 -9.73
CA SER A 133 17.15 -20.89 -8.44
C SER A 133 16.84 -22.09 -7.56
N SER A 134 17.19 -21.97 -6.29
CA SER A 134 16.80 -22.91 -5.24
C SER A 134 15.67 -22.38 -4.34
N VAL A 135 15.27 -21.12 -4.53
CA VAL A 135 14.36 -20.39 -3.62
C VAL A 135 13.01 -20.13 -4.28
N VAL A 136 13.02 -19.80 -5.56
CA VAL A 136 11.82 -19.44 -6.33
C VAL A 136 11.63 -20.44 -7.44
N ASP A 137 10.40 -20.87 -7.64
CA ASP A 137 10.04 -21.69 -8.79
C ASP A 137 9.97 -20.81 -10.05
N LEU A 138 10.98 -20.93 -10.91
CA LEU A 138 11.13 -20.12 -12.13
C LEU A 138 10.12 -20.50 -13.21
N ASP A 139 9.58 -21.73 -13.18
CA ASP A 139 8.63 -22.23 -14.19
C ASP A 139 7.34 -21.40 -14.17
N LEU A 140 6.97 -20.86 -13.01
CA LEU A 140 5.79 -20.02 -12.82
C LEU A 140 5.88 -18.64 -13.47
N PHE A 141 7.08 -18.23 -13.92
CA PHE A 141 7.35 -16.90 -14.47
C PHE A 141 7.83 -16.94 -15.93
N ILE A 142 7.79 -18.11 -16.57
CA ILE A 142 8.18 -18.26 -17.97
C ILE A 142 7.34 -17.32 -18.85
N GLY A 143 8.01 -16.64 -19.77
CA GLY A 143 7.39 -15.71 -20.71
C GLY A 143 7.08 -14.34 -20.13
N HIS A 144 7.34 -14.09 -18.84
CA HIS A 144 7.23 -12.77 -18.23
C HIS A 144 8.54 -12.00 -18.31
N GLN A 145 8.46 -10.67 -18.34
CA GLN A 145 9.63 -9.82 -18.15
C GLN A 145 9.89 -9.70 -16.65
N VAL A 146 11.09 -10.09 -16.25
CA VAL A 146 11.49 -10.17 -14.85
C VAL A 146 12.81 -9.46 -14.63
N THR A 147 12.95 -8.88 -13.44
CA THR A 147 14.24 -8.50 -12.88
C THR A 147 14.60 -9.53 -11.83
N VAL A 148 15.72 -10.21 -12.00
CA VAL A 148 16.24 -11.15 -11.03
C VAL A 148 17.43 -10.56 -10.31
N TRP A 149 17.59 -10.92 -9.04
CA TRP A 149 18.80 -10.67 -8.27
C TRP A 149 19.41 -11.99 -7.82
N GLY A 150 20.72 -12.07 -7.97
CA GLY A 150 21.46 -13.30 -7.74
C GLY A 150 22.93 -13.09 -7.43
N GLU A 151 23.63 -14.20 -7.30
CA GLU A 151 25.09 -14.26 -7.24
C GLU A 151 25.61 -14.80 -8.58
N THR A 152 26.44 -14.03 -9.27
CA THR A 152 27.06 -14.48 -10.51
C THR A 152 28.14 -15.53 -10.22
N ASN A 153 28.01 -16.67 -10.87
CA ASN A 153 28.93 -17.78 -10.81
C ASN A 153 29.73 -17.91 -12.11
N SER A 154 30.93 -18.47 -12.02
CA SER A 154 31.72 -18.82 -13.21
C SER A 154 31.16 -20.10 -13.85
N GLY A 155 30.49 -19.96 -14.99
CA GLY A 155 30.09 -21.08 -15.84
C GLY A 155 31.29 -21.61 -16.63
N LYS A 156 31.29 -22.92 -16.95
CA LYS A 156 32.26 -23.48 -17.91
C LYS A 156 31.83 -23.20 -19.34
N LYS A 157 30.52 -23.07 -19.57
CA LYS A 157 29.89 -22.93 -20.89
C LYS A 157 29.05 -21.68 -20.99
N ALA A 158 28.29 -21.36 -19.94
CA ALA A 158 27.56 -20.12 -19.84
C ALA A 158 28.53 -18.94 -19.72
N GLY A 159 28.40 -17.96 -20.62
CA GLY A 159 29.14 -16.68 -20.51
C GLY A 159 28.73 -15.88 -19.27
N TRP A 160 27.48 -16.06 -18.83
CA TRP A 160 26.97 -15.54 -17.58
C TRP A 160 26.04 -16.58 -16.95
N LEU A 161 26.47 -17.14 -15.82
CA LEU A 161 25.68 -18.03 -14.98
C LEU A 161 25.37 -17.33 -13.65
N MET A 162 24.15 -17.41 -13.16
CA MET A 162 23.74 -16.75 -11.92
C MET A 162 22.80 -17.62 -11.10
N ASP A 163 23.03 -17.67 -9.79
CA ASP A 163 22.09 -18.27 -8.84
C ASP A 163 21.14 -17.20 -8.30
N VAL A 164 19.85 -17.36 -8.59
CA VAL A 164 18.80 -16.37 -8.33
C VAL A 164 18.17 -16.62 -6.98
N GLY A 165 18.29 -15.63 -6.11
CA GLY A 165 17.64 -15.63 -4.81
C GLY A 165 16.37 -14.79 -4.75
N ARG A 166 16.17 -13.86 -5.70
CA ARG A 166 15.03 -12.96 -5.72
C ARG A 166 14.60 -12.64 -7.14
N LEU A 167 13.30 -12.52 -7.35
CA LEU A 167 12.70 -12.20 -8.64
C LEU A 167 11.63 -11.14 -8.46
N LYS A 168 11.62 -10.13 -9.32
CA LYS A 168 10.54 -9.17 -9.47
C LYS A 168 9.93 -9.31 -10.84
N VAL A 169 8.61 -9.35 -10.88
CA VAL A 169 7.86 -9.35 -12.14
C VAL A 169 7.70 -7.90 -12.60
N GLN A 170 8.22 -7.56 -13.76
CA GLN A 170 8.06 -6.24 -14.36
C GLN A 170 6.78 -6.22 -15.21
N GLU A 171 6.66 -7.17 -16.13
CA GLU A 171 5.55 -7.26 -17.07
C GLU A 171 5.11 -8.71 -17.27
N LEU A 172 3.80 -8.93 -17.39
CA LEU A 172 3.23 -10.25 -17.65
C LEU A 172 3.21 -10.52 -19.16
N ASN A 173 3.47 -11.77 -19.53
CA ASN A 173 3.38 -12.29 -20.90
C ASN A 173 4.21 -11.53 -21.96
N ALA A 174 5.36 -10.97 -21.58
CA ALA A 174 6.31 -10.27 -22.46
C ALA A 174 6.71 -11.06 -23.73
N ALA A 175 6.82 -12.40 -23.62
CA ALA A 175 7.15 -13.26 -24.77
C ALA A 175 6.03 -13.32 -25.83
N GLU A 176 4.76 -13.14 -25.44
CA GLU A 176 3.63 -13.15 -26.37
C GLU A 176 3.56 -11.83 -27.14
N ILE A 177 3.81 -10.69 -26.47
CA ILE A 177 3.80 -9.35 -27.07
C ILE A 177 4.85 -9.19 -28.18
N ASN A 178 6.03 -9.81 -28.01
CA ASN A 178 7.10 -9.77 -29.01
C ASN A 178 6.83 -10.63 -30.25
N ASN A 179 5.84 -11.53 -30.20
CA ASN A 179 5.41 -12.36 -31.33
C ASN A 179 4.14 -11.82 -32.01
N ILE A 180 3.57 -10.71 -31.55
CA ILE A 180 2.50 -10.01 -32.25
C ILE A 180 3.16 -9.16 -33.33
N GLU A 181 3.14 -9.68 -34.55
CA GLU A 181 3.47 -8.93 -35.77
C GLU A 181 2.76 -7.57 -35.72
N PRO A 182 3.45 -6.42 -35.89
CA PRO A 182 2.78 -5.14 -35.89
C PRO A 182 1.75 -5.17 -37.01
N ALA A 183 0.47 -5.00 -36.66
CA ALA A 183 -0.60 -4.88 -37.64
C ALA A 183 -0.24 -3.73 -38.59
N GLU A 184 0.03 -4.08 -39.86
CA GLU A 184 0.19 -3.12 -40.97
C GLU A 184 -1.07 -2.27 -41.18
#